data_AF-A0A738AVQ9-F1
#
_entry.id   AF-A0A738AVQ9-F1
#
_cell.length_a   1.000
_cell.length_b   1.000
_cell.length_c   1.000
_cell.angle_alpha   90.00
_cell.angle_beta   90.00
_cell.angle_gamma   90.00
#
_symmetry.space_group_name_H-M   'P 1'
#
loop_
_entity.id
_entity.type
_entity.pdbx_description
1 polymer ?
#
loop_
_entity_poly.entity_id
_entity_poly.type
_entity_poly.pdbx_seq_one_letter_code
_entity_poly.pdbx_strand_id
1 'polypeptide(L)'
;MKLLKDFLLALFKTKSKKQAEVFLEAGNNPKQINQVSRVGNKTNPKFVASEKQLNQLLIIWIGLGALSETLNPNLNLWHSGTIGSKDMINNSELLWCTRDENSKESYNAAAKLDAPHINKLPCLTHFQTVRVLKMADFNCMSLGEFTRNFCDHSHWKMKEVLREWCLQNEFDGAVKTNGGIDEVVLCKPGDDLLIINVIHL
;
A
#
# COMPACT_ATOMS: atom_id res chain seq x y z
N MET A 1 8.24 -28.64 6.10
CA MET A 1 7.06 -28.89 5.24
C MET A 1 5.77 -29.22 6.00
N LYS A 2 5.80 -30.06 7.06
CA LYS A 2 4.59 -30.45 7.81
C LYS A 2 3.91 -29.27 8.54
N LEU A 3 4.69 -28.42 9.22
CA LEU A 3 4.20 -27.23 9.93
C LEU A 3 3.51 -26.18 9.05
N LEU A 4 4.03 -25.91 7.85
CA LEU A 4 3.42 -24.98 6.89
C LEU A 4 2.08 -25.53 6.39
N LYS A 5 2.01 -26.85 6.16
CA LYS A 5 0.80 -27.53 5.71
C LYS A 5 -0.28 -27.48 6.79
N ASP A 6 0.09 -27.71 8.05
CA ASP A 6 -0.84 -27.71 9.19
C ASP A 6 -1.34 -26.28 9.51
N PHE A 7 -0.49 -25.26 9.36
CA PHE A 7 -0.87 -23.85 9.51
C PHE A 7 -1.82 -23.38 8.41
N LEU A 8 -1.56 -23.74 7.15
CA LEU A 8 -2.45 -23.45 6.02
C LEU A 8 -3.81 -24.17 6.18
N LEU A 9 -3.80 -25.45 6.58
CA LEU A 9 -5.03 -26.21 6.85
C LEU A 9 -5.88 -25.61 7.97
N ALA A 10 -5.26 -25.01 9.00
CA ALA A 10 -5.97 -24.28 10.04
C ALA A 10 -6.56 -22.96 9.51
N LEU A 11 -5.85 -22.24 8.64
CA LEU A 11 -6.30 -21.00 8.01
C LEU A 11 -7.48 -21.22 7.04
N PHE A 12 -7.55 -22.38 6.37
CA PHE A 12 -8.61 -22.69 5.40
C PHE A 12 -9.87 -23.32 6.00
N LYS A 13 -9.86 -23.70 7.29
CA LYS A 13 -11.08 -24.13 7.99
C LYS A 13 -12.08 -22.98 8.22
N THR A 14 -11.66 -21.73 8.07
CA THR A 14 -12.49 -20.54 8.37
C THR A 14 -12.94 -19.76 7.12
N LYS A 15 -12.56 -20.16 5.90
CA LYS A 15 -13.00 -19.53 4.64
C LYS A 15 -13.62 -20.56 3.68
N SER A 16 -14.57 -20.10 2.86
CA SER A 16 -15.45 -20.95 2.05
C SER A 16 -14.66 -21.94 1.16
N LYS A 17 -15.12 -23.20 1.12
CA LYS A 17 -14.57 -24.37 0.41
C LYS A 17 -14.10 -24.09 -1.02
N LYS A 18 -14.70 -23.09 -1.69
CA LYS A 18 -14.40 -22.67 -3.07
C LYS A 18 -13.01 -22.03 -3.24
N GLN A 19 -12.42 -21.45 -2.20
CA GLN A 19 -11.06 -20.90 -2.27
C GLN A 19 -10.00 -21.99 -2.09
N ALA A 20 -10.28 -23.06 -1.33
CA ALA A 20 -9.33 -24.15 -1.09
C ALA A 20 -9.11 -25.05 -2.33
N GLU A 21 -10.11 -25.20 -3.20
CA GLU A 21 -10.04 -26.03 -4.40
C GLU A 21 -9.13 -25.40 -5.49
N VAL A 22 -9.13 -24.07 -5.62
CA VAL A 22 -8.25 -23.34 -6.57
C VAL A 22 -6.76 -23.50 -6.20
N PHE A 23 -6.44 -23.59 -4.90
CA PHE A 23 -5.06 -23.77 -4.43
C PHE A 23 -4.50 -25.19 -4.62
N LEU A 24 -5.37 -26.21 -4.73
CA LEU A 24 -4.93 -27.60 -4.93
C LEU A 24 -4.76 -27.96 -6.41
N GLU A 25 -5.51 -27.33 -7.33
CA GLU A 25 -5.36 -27.55 -8.77
C GLU A 25 -4.14 -26.85 -9.38
N ALA A 26 -3.74 -25.68 -8.85
CA ALA A 26 -2.56 -24.94 -9.31
C ALA A 26 -1.23 -25.66 -9.02
N GLY A 27 -1.22 -26.65 -8.11
CA GLY A 27 -0.03 -27.43 -7.75
C GLY A 27 0.39 -28.51 -8.76
N ASN A 28 -0.41 -28.79 -9.80
CA ASN A 28 -0.22 -30.00 -10.61
C ASN A 28 -0.05 -29.82 -12.13
N ASN A 29 -0.07 -28.61 -12.71
CA ASN A 29 0.25 -28.49 -14.15
C ASN A 29 0.70 -27.08 -14.61
N PRO A 30 2.00 -26.82 -14.86
CA PRO A 30 2.52 -25.51 -15.26
C PRO A 30 2.49 -25.23 -16.78
N LYS A 31 1.70 -25.95 -17.57
CA LYS A 31 1.68 -25.81 -19.03
C LYS A 31 0.27 -25.70 -19.58
N GLN A 32 -0.34 -24.52 -19.50
CA GLN A 32 -1.32 -24.02 -20.48
C GLN A 32 -1.83 -22.62 -20.10
N ILE A 33 -0.99 -21.59 -20.24
CA ILE A 33 -1.50 -20.22 -20.43
C ILE A 33 -0.56 -19.52 -21.42
N ASN A 34 -0.67 -19.88 -22.69
CA ASN A 34 -0.13 -19.08 -23.78
C ASN A 34 -1.02 -19.30 -24.99
N GLN A 35 -1.85 -18.29 -25.25
CA GLN A 35 -2.53 -17.90 -26.50
C GLN A 35 -3.95 -17.49 -26.15
N VAL A 36 -4.23 -16.19 -26.18
CA VAL A 36 -5.25 -15.57 -27.04
C VAL A 36 -5.00 -14.05 -27.10
N SER A 37 -4.79 -13.58 -28.34
CA SER A 37 -5.04 -12.23 -28.88
C SER A 37 -4.18 -11.03 -28.46
N ARG A 38 -3.19 -10.75 -29.31
CA ARG A 38 -2.68 -9.39 -29.58
C ARG A 38 -3.66 -8.63 -30.48
N VAL A 39 -4.36 -7.63 -29.96
CA VAL A 39 -4.79 -6.44 -30.72
C VAL A 39 -4.89 -5.26 -29.74
N GLY A 40 -4.18 -4.17 -30.02
CA GLY A 40 -4.52 -2.83 -29.51
C GLY A 40 -3.70 -2.29 -28.33
N ASN A 41 -2.99 -1.19 -28.61
CA ASN A 41 -2.39 -0.20 -27.71
C ASN A 41 -1.12 -0.58 -26.91
N LYS A 42 -0.03 0.12 -27.24
CA LYS A 42 1.16 0.27 -26.38
C LYS A 42 0.79 1.09 -25.13
N THR A 43 0.04 0.49 -24.22
CA THR A 43 0.03 0.92 -22.83
C THR A 43 1.22 0.24 -22.16
N ASN A 44 2.05 1.00 -21.42
CA ASN A 44 3.01 0.41 -20.50
C ASN A 44 2.30 -0.71 -19.73
N PRO A 45 2.84 -1.93 -19.66
CA PRO A 45 2.19 -3.01 -18.93
C PRO A 45 2.01 -2.51 -17.49
N LYS A 46 0.74 -2.36 -17.07
CA LYS A 46 0.40 -2.02 -15.70
C LYS A 46 1.08 -3.05 -14.81
N PHE A 47 1.91 -2.60 -13.88
CA PHE A 47 2.59 -3.51 -12.97
C PHE A 47 1.55 -4.30 -12.19
N VAL A 48 1.78 -5.61 -12.06
CA VAL A 48 0.93 -6.53 -11.30
C VAL A 48 1.81 -7.14 -10.24
N ALA A 49 1.40 -7.00 -8.98
CA ALA A 49 2.10 -7.63 -7.87
C ALA A 49 2.09 -9.16 -8.05
N SER A 50 3.26 -9.77 -8.00
CA SER A 50 3.39 -11.23 -8.01
C SER A 50 2.93 -11.83 -6.69
N GLU A 51 2.45 -13.07 -6.75
CA GLU A 51 2.06 -13.83 -5.55
C GLU A 51 3.20 -13.91 -4.51
N LYS A 52 4.45 -14.06 -4.98
CA LYS A 52 5.63 -14.07 -4.11
C LYS A 52 5.76 -12.76 -3.31
N GLN A 53 5.54 -11.62 -3.95
CA GLN A 53 5.64 -10.30 -3.29
C GLN A 53 4.53 -10.13 -2.24
N LEU A 54 3.29 -10.49 -2.59
CA LEU A 54 2.14 -10.42 -1.67
C LEU A 54 2.30 -11.34 -0.47
N ASN A 55 2.72 -12.59 -0.70
CA ASN A 55 2.98 -13.56 0.36
C ASN A 55 4.10 -13.12 1.29
N GLN A 56 5.13 -12.44 0.78
CA GLN A 56 6.19 -11.95 1.63
C GLN A 56 5.73 -10.81 2.55
N LEU A 57 4.88 -9.88 2.08
CA LEU A 57 4.26 -8.89 2.97
C LEU A 57 3.39 -9.55 4.03
N LEU A 58 2.62 -10.58 3.66
CA LEU A 58 1.82 -11.35 4.61
C LEU A 58 2.70 -12.00 5.69
N ILE A 59 3.81 -12.63 5.31
CA ILE A 59 4.75 -13.25 6.25
C ILE A 59 5.36 -12.21 7.19
N ILE A 60 5.78 -11.05 6.65
CA ILE A 60 6.30 -9.94 7.45
C ILE A 60 5.26 -9.51 8.47
N TRP A 61 4.05 -9.18 8.02
CA TRP A 61 2.98 -8.68 8.88
C TRP A 61 2.56 -9.70 9.95
N ILE A 62 2.44 -10.99 9.60
CA ILE A 62 2.17 -12.07 10.57
C ILE A 62 3.33 -12.19 11.57
N GLY A 63 4.58 -12.10 11.10
CA GLY A 63 5.77 -12.15 11.96
C GLY A 63 5.84 -11.00 12.98
N LEU A 64 5.19 -9.88 12.66
CA LEU A 64 5.02 -8.73 13.56
C LEU A 64 3.82 -8.87 14.52
N GLY A 65 3.07 -9.97 14.44
CA GLY A 65 1.93 -10.26 15.31
C GLY A 65 0.57 -10.03 14.64
N ALA A 66 0.51 -9.86 13.31
CA ALA A 66 -0.74 -9.64 12.58
C ALA A 66 -1.54 -8.44 13.14
N LEU A 67 -0.84 -7.35 13.43
CA LEU A 67 -1.38 -6.19 14.12
C LEU A 67 -2.24 -5.32 13.21
N SER A 68 -3.26 -4.70 13.78
CA SER A 68 -4.08 -3.71 13.09
C SER A 68 -4.33 -2.49 13.95
N GLU A 69 -4.40 -1.33 13.34
CA GLU A 69 -4.74 -0.07 13.98
C GLU A 69 -6.04 0.49 13.38
N THR A 70 -6.85 1.16 14.19
CA THR A 70 -8.04 1.88 13.71
C THR A 70 -7.77 3.38 13.74
N LEU A 71 -7.92 4.04 12.61
CA LEU A 71 -7.92 5.51 12.53
C LEU A 71 -9.35 6.01 12.59
N ASN A 72 -9.64 6.89 13.55
CA ASN A 72 -10.95 7.49 13.69
C ASN A 72 -11.18 8.58 12.63
N PRO A 73 -12.44 8.94 12.32
CA PRO A 73 -12.76 10.13 11.55
C PRO A 73 -12.19 11.40 12.20
N ASN A 74 -11.99 12.43 11.39
CA ASN A 74 -11.41 13.74 11.76
C ASN A 74 -9.96 13.68 12.27
N LEU A 75 -9.24 12.58 12.04
CA LEU A 75 -7.80 12.50 12.30
C LEU A 75 -7.07 13.39 11.30
N ASN A 76 -6.24 14.30 11.79
CA ASN A 76 -5.41 15.16 10.95
C ASN A 76 -4.25 14.38 10.35
N LEU A 77 -4.03 14.57 9.06
CA LEU A 77 -2.95 13.98 8.29
C LEU A 77 -2.30 15.05 7.41
N TRP A 78 -0.99 15.01 7.26
CA TRP A 78 -0.22 15.93 6.43
C TRP A 78 0.52 15.18 5.33
N HIS A 79 0.49 15.74 4.14
CA HIS A 79 1.23 15.26 2.98
C HIS A 79 1.99 16.42 2.35
N SER A 80 3.29 16.25 2.16
CA SER A 80 4.07 17.17 1.31
C SER A 80 4.35 16.49 -0.02
N GLY A 81 3.95 17.13 -1.11
CA GLY A 81 4.06 16.57 -2.44
C GLY A 81 3.49 17.53 -3.47
N THR A 82 2.67 17.04 -4.41
CA THR A 82 2.12 17.87 -5.50
C THR A 82 0.60 17.88 -5.56
N ILE A 83 -0.07 17.27 -4.59
CA ILE A 83 -1.52 17.33 -4.49
C ILE A 83 -1.88 18.73 -4.00
N GLY A 84 -2.54 19.53 -4.84
CA GLY A 84 -2.99 20.89 -4.49
C GLY A 84 -4.51 21.04 -4.44
N SER A 85 -5.24 20.00 -4.84
CA SER A 85 -6.70 20.02 -4.95
C SER A 85 -7.27 18.60 -4.97
N LYS A 86 -8.59 18.48 -4.78
CA LYS A 86 -9.26 17.18 -4.63
C LYS A 86 -9.21 16.32 -5.90
N ASP A 87 -9.28 16.95 -7.07
CA ASP A 87 -9.18 16.30 -8.39
C ASP A 87 -7.81 15.68 -8.66
N MET A 88 -6.77 16.08 -7.91
CA MET A 88 -5.44 15.50 -8.01
C MET A 88 -5.24 14.23 -7.18
N ILE A 89 -6.21 13.85 -6.34
CA ILE A 89 -6.12 12.66 -5.51
C ILE A 89 -6.47 11.42 -6.35
N ASN A 90 -5.50 10.52 -6.52
CA ASN A 90 -5.69 9.30 -7.30
C ASN A 90 -5.98 8.08 -6.39
N ASN A 91 -7.21 7.57 -6.42
CA ASN A 91 -7.61 6.35 -5.70
C ASN A 91 -6.93 5.05 -6.19
N SER A 92 -6.21 5.12 -7.31
CA SER A 92 -5.42 3.98 -7.82
C SER A 92 -4.01 3.93 -7.25
N GLU A 93 -3.56 4.96 -6.51
CA GLU A 93 -2.21 5.06 -5.97
C GLU A 93 -2.23 5.16 -4.44
N LEU A 94 -1.14 4.71 -3.80
CA LEU A 94 -0.97 4.95 -2.36
C LEU A 94 -0.59 6.40 -2.10
N LEU A 95 -1.26 7.00 -1.12
CA LEU A 95 -0.86 8.27 -0.56
C LEU A 95 -0.15 8.06 0.78
N TRP A 96 1.07 8.59 0.88
CA TRP A 96 1.80 8.69 2.14
C TRP A 96 1.47 10.00 2.84
N CYS A 97 1.15 9.89 4.11
CA CYS A 97 0.93 10.99 5.03
C CYS A 97 1.71 10.76 6.33
N THR A 98 1.85 11.82 7.11
CA THR A 98 2.19 11.76 8.53
C THR A 98 1.01 12.23 9.35
N ARG A 99 0.82 11.66 10.55
CA ARG A 99 -0.09 12.20 11.59
C ARG A 99 0.61 13.09 12.61
N ASP A 100 1.92 13.28 12.48
CA ASP A 100 2.67 14.24 13.28
C ASP A 100 2.83 15.54 12.50
N GLU A 101 2.27 16.61 13.06
CA GLU A 101 2.36 17.95 12.50
C GLU A 101 3.80 18.46 12.46
N ASN A 102 4.63 18.14 13.45
CA ASN A 102 6.00 18.66 13.54
C ASN A 102 6.89 18.06 12.45
N SER A 103 6.62 16.82 12.06
CA SER A 103 7.32 16.14 10.98
C SER A 103 7.08 16.77 9.61
N LYS A 104 6.07 17.64 9.42
CA LYS A 104 5.73 18.20 8.09
C LYS A 104 6.90 18.94 7.42
N GLU A 105 7.79 19.57 8.18
CA GLU A 105 8.92 20.32 7.64
C GLU A 105 9.95 19.43 6.93
N SER A 106 10.24 18.24 7.47
CA SER A 106 11.13 17.28 6.81
C SER A 106 10.56 16.79 5.48
N TYR A 107 9.23 16.62 5.40
CA TYR A 107 8.55 16.21 4.17
C TYR A 107 8.48 17.37 3.16
N ASN A 108 8.33 18.62 3.62
CA ASN A 108 8.36 19.81 2.76
C ASN A 108 9.69 19.92 2.00
N ALA A 109 10.81 19.67 2.68
CA ALA A 109 12.13 19.72 2.06
C ALA A 109 12.26 18.71 0.92
N ALA A 110 11.80 17.47 1.12
CA ALA A 110 11.80 16.45 0.07
C ALA A 110 10.91 16.84 -1.12
N ALA A 111 9.69 17.34 -0.86
CA ALA A 111 8.78 17.77 -1.92
C ALA A 111 9.36 18.91 -2.78
N LYS A 112 10.08 19.86 -2.16
CA LYS A 112 10.77 20.95 -2.88
C LYS A 112 11.91 20.46 -3.76
N LEU A 113 12.64 19.43 -3.31
CA LEU A 113 13.74 18.82 -4.10
C LEU A 113 13.20 18.07 -5.32
N ASP A 114 12.05 17.40 -5.19
CA ASP A 114 11.46 16.61 -6.28
C ASP A 114 10.73 17.48 -7.31
N ALA A 115 10.13 18.60 -6.88
CA ALA A 115 9.27 19.45 -7.71
C ALA A 115 9.88 19.88 -9.07
N PRO A 116 11.15 20.34 -9.16
CA PRO A 116 11.77 20.70 -10.44
C PRO A 116 11.86 19.54 -11.43
N HIS A 117 12.01 18.31 -10.94
CA HIS A 117 12.15 17.13 -11.80
C HIS A 117 10.83 16.68 -12.44
N ILE A 118 9.70 17.04 -11.83
CA ILE A 118 8.35 16.65 -12.28
C ILE A 118 7.53 17.82 -12.80
N ASN A 119 8.11 19.03 -12.84
CA ASN A 119 7.46 20.27 -13.31
C ASN A 119 6.09 20.50 -12.65
N LYS A 120 6.01 20.30 -11.33
CA LYS A 120 4.80 20.53 -10.53
C LYS A 120 5.14 21.39 -9.32
N LEU A 121 4.18 22.19 -8.88
CA LEU A 121 4.33 23.04 -7.71
C LEU A 121 4.27 22.20 -6.42
N PRO A 122 5.26 22.29 -5.52
CA PRO A 122 5.22 21.58 -4.26
C PRO A 122 4.16 22.20 -3.35
N CYS A 123 3.40 21.34 -2.68
CA CYS A 123 2.32 21.71 -1.78
C CYS A 123 2.43 20.89 -0.49
N LEU A 124 2.19 21.54 0.64
CA LEU A 124 1.80 20.90 1.88
C LEU A 124 0.26 20.84 1.92
N THR A 125 -0.29 19.64 1.93
CA THR A 125 -1.72 19.41 2.06
C THR A 125 -2.05 18.88 3.45
N HIS A 126 -2.99 19.53 4.10
CA HIS A 126 -3.61 19.07 5.33
C HIS A 126 -4.93 18.38 5.01
N PHE A 127 -5.04 17.13 5.44
CA PHE A 127 -6.20 16.29 5.29
C PHE A 127 -6.84 15.96 6.64
N GLN A 128 -8.11 15.56 6.59
CA GLN A 128 -8.78 14.83 7.64
C GLN A 128 -9.38 13.53 7.10
N THR A 129 -9.34 12.47 7.90
CA THR A 129 -10.07 11.23 7.61
C THR A 129 -11.57 11.46 7.69
N VAL A 130 -12.35 10.92 6.73
CA VAL A 130 -13.81 11.13 6.67
C VAL A 130 -14.62 10.02 7.35
N ARG A 131 -14.00 8.87 7.59
CA ARG A 131 -14.62 7.68 8.18
C ARG A 131 -13.61 6.93 9.04
N VAL A 132 -14.08 5.89 9.73
CA VAL A 132 -13.21 4.92 10.41
C VAL A 132 -12.43 4.14 9.35
N LEU A 133 -11.12 4.04 9.54
CA LEU A 133 -10.21 3.30 8.65
C LEU A 133 -9.53 2.16 9.41
N LYS A 134 -9.49 0.99 8.79
CA LYS A 134 -8.76 -0.18 9.32
C LYS A 134 -7.42 -0.30 8.64
N MET A 135 -6.35 -0.22 9.41
CA MET A 135 -4.98 -0.17 8.90
C MET A 135 -4.20 -1.42 9.31
N ALA A 136 -3.37 -1.93 8.42
CA ALA A 136 -2.35 -2.91 8.77
C ALA A 136 -1.21 -2.21 9.54
N ASP A 137 -0.88 -2.70 10.72
CA ASP A 137 0.21 -2.12 11.52
C ASP A 137 1.51 -2.92 11.29
N PHE A 138 2.51 -2.25 10.72
CA PHE A 138 3.84 -2.80 10.47
C PHE A 138 4.82 -2.56 11.63
N ASN A 139 4.35 -2.06 12.78
CA ASN A 139 5.09 -1.94 14.02
C ASN A 139 6.48 -1.29 13.86
N CYS A 140 6.51 -0.20 13.10
CA CYS A 140 7.72 0.57 12.75
C CYS A 140 8.77 -0.25 11.96
N MET A 141 8.43 -1.42 11.42
CA MET A 141 9.34 -2.15 10.54
C MET A 141 9.53 -1.37 9.25
N SER A 142 10.78 -1.12 8.86
CA SER A 142 11.06 -0.54 7.56
C SER A 142 10.87 -1.55 6.43
N LEU A 143 10.03 -1.19 5.46
CA LEU A 143 9.86 -1.92 4.21
C LEU A 143 11.05 -1.76 3.24
N GLY A 144 12.16 -1.14 3.65
CA GLY A 144 13.36 -0.98 2.83
C GLY A 144 13.95 -2.33 2.40
N GLU A 145 14.06 -3.30 3.31
CA GLU A 145 14.57 -4.64 2.96
C GLU A 145 13.62 -5.38 2.01
N PHE A 146 12.31 -5.30 2.26
CA PHE A 146 11.29 -5.81 1.35
C PHE A 146 11.44 -5.20 -0.05
N THR A 147 11.65 -3.89 -0.12
CA THR A 147 11.84 -3.17 -1.38
C THR A 147 13.07 -3.66 -2.15
N ARG A 148 14.20 -3.84 -1.46
CA ARG A 148 15.45 -4.35 -2.07
C ARG A 148 15.29 -5.77 -2.59
N ASN A 149 14.72 -6.66 -1.77
CA ASN A 149 14.74 -8.10 -2.05
C ASN A 149 13.59 -8.56 -2.95
N PHE A 150 12.47 -7.84 -2.98
CA PHE A 150 11.25 -8.28 -3.67
C PHE A 150 10.71 -7.26 -4.67
N CYS A 151 11.20 -6.02 -4.69
CA CYS A 151 10.69 -4.96 -5.56
C CYS A 151 11.76 -4.36 -6.48
N ASP A 152 12.86 -5.07 -6.74
CA ASP A 152 13.97 -4.62 -7.60
C ASP A 152 14.51 -3.23 -7.18
N HIS A 153 14.58 -2.96 -5.88
CA HIS A 153 14.97 -1.66 -5.33
C HIS A 153 14.03 -0.50 -5.73
N SER A 154 12.86 -0.79 -6.30
CA SER A 154 11.89 0.21 -6.75
C SER A 154 10.86 0.49 -5.67
N HIS A 155 10.92 1.69 -5.12
CA HIS A 155 9.92 2.17 -4.17
C HIS A 155 8.52 2.24 -4.81
N TRP A 156 8.43 2.59 -6.11
CA TRP A 156 7.16 2.56 -6.84
C TRP A 156 6.56 1.14 -6.89
N LYS A 157 7.35 0.11 -7.23
CA LYS A 157 6.86 -1.28 -7.19
C LYS A 157 6.41 -1.69 -5.79
N MET A 158 7.17 -1.31 -4.75
CA MET A 158 6.78 -1.58 -3.37
C MET A 158 5.41 -0.96 -3.05
N LYS A 159 5.16 0.29 -3.46
CA LYS A 159 3.86 0.94 -3.27
C LYS A 159 2.72 0.14 -3.91
N GLU A 160 2.89 -0.27 -5.17
CA GLU A 160 1.87 -1.07 -5.86
C GLU A 160 1.60 -2.40 -5.15
N VAL A 161 2.65 -3.11 -4.71
CA VAL A 161 2.48 -4.37 -3.96
C VAL A 161 1.79 -4.13 -2.61
N LEU A 162 2.22 -3.13 -1.84
CA LEU A 162 1.63 -2.83 -0.53
C LEU A 162 0.14 -2.50 -0.67
N ARG A 163 -0.22 -1.72 -1.69
CA ARG A 163 -1.62 -1.39 -1.99
C ARG A 163 -2.44 -2.63 -2.26
N GLU A 164 -1.96 -3.45 -3.20
CA GLU A 164 -2.66 -4.66 -3.61
C GLU A 164 -2.84 -5.60 -2.41
N TRP A 165 -1.79 -5.78 -1.61
CA TRP A 165 -1.85 -6.59 -0.40
C TRP A 165 -2.86 -6.06 0.61
N CYS A 166 -2.86 -4.75 0.91
CA CYS A 166 -3.82 -4.15 1.83
C CYS A 166 -5.27 -4.39 1.37
N LEU A 167 -5.54 -4.14 0.09
CA LEU A 167 -6.88 -4.31 -0.48
C LEU A 167 -7.34 -5.78 -0.45
N GLN A 168 -6.45 -6.74 -0.75
CA GLN A 168 -6.77 -8.17 -0.68
C GLN A 168 -7.04 -8.66 0.75
N ASN A 169 -6.53 -7.95 1.76
CA ASN A 169 -6.66 -8.27 3.18
C ASN A 169 -7.67 -7.36 3.91
N GLU A 170 -8.52 -6.65 3.16
CA GLU A 170 -9.58 -5.79 3.70
C GLU A 170 -9.06 -4.69 4.64
N PHE A 171 -7.88 -4.15 4.32
CA PHE A 171 -7.32 -2.95 4.95
C PHE A 171 -7.51 -1.75 4.02
N ASP A 172 -7.78 -0.59 4.63
CA ASP A 172 -7.84 0.70 3.97
C ASP A 172 -6.44 1.26 3.67
N GLY A 173 -5.42 0.69 4.33
CA GLY A 173 -4.04 1.14 4.23
C GLY A 173 -3.11 0.47 5.24
N ALA A 174 -1.95 1.09 5.46
CA ALA A 174 -0.95 0.63 6.41
C ALA A 174 -0.43 1.79 7.28
N VAL A 175 0.08 1.47 8.46
CA VAL A 175 0.74 2.42 9.36
C VAL A 175 2.11 1.90 9.78
N LYS A 176 2.99 2.83 10.18
CA LYS A 176 4.31 2.53 10.76
C LYS A 176 5.19 1.65 9.86
N THR A 177 5.25 2.00 8.57
CA THR A 177 5.85 1.17 7.50
C THR A 177 7.33 1.44 7.21
N ASN A 178 7.92 2.46 7.83
CA ASN A 178 9.26 2.92 7.51
C ASN A 178 9.96 3.56 8.73
N GLY A 179 9.88 2.87 9.88
CA GLY A 179 10.66 3.23 11.09
C GLY A 179 9.99 4.26 12.01
N GLY A 180 9.09 5.09 11.48
CA GLY A 180 8.36 6.10 12.25
C GLY A 180 7.02 5.60 12.79
N ILE A 181 6.61 6.11 13.95
CA ILE A 181 5.29 5.80 14.54
C ILE A 181 4.13 6.56 13.86
N ASP A 182 4.43 7.63 13.12
CA ASP A 182 3.43 8.58 12.62
C ASP A 182 3.10 8.42 11.14
N GLU A 183 3.73 7.46 10.47
CA GLU A 183 3.51 7.20 9.06
C GLU A 183 2.16 6.53 8.83
N VAL A 184 1.41 7.08 7.88
CA VAL A 184 0.11 6.59 7.45
C VAL A 184 0.11 6.48 5.93
N VAL A 185 -0.36 5.35 5.41
CA VAL A 185 -0.42 5.05 3.98
C VAL A 185 -1.83 4.64 3.62
N LEU A 186 -2.44 5.29 2.61
CA LEU A 186 -3.86 5.11 2.26
C LEU A 186 -4.02 4.55 0.85
N CYS A 187 -4.86 3.52 0.69
CA CYS A 187 -5.09 2.84 -0.59
C CYS A 187 -6.09 3.54 -1.51
N LYS A 188 -7.05 4.28 -0.93
CA LYS A 188 -8.12 5.01 -1.63
C LYS A 188 -8.29 6.43 -1.05
N PRO A 189 -7.22 7.26 -1.10
CA PRO A 189 -7.19 8.55 -0.41
C PRO A 189 -8.33 9.51 -0.78
N GLY A 190 -8.85 9.48 -2.00
CA GLY A 190 -9.97 10.34 -2.43
C GLY A 190 -11.32 9.94 -1.84
N ASP A 191 -11.47 8.68 -1.43
CA ASP A 191 -12.64 8.19 -0.71
C ASP A 191 -12.49 8.40 0.81
N ASP A 192 -11.25 8.40 1.30
CA ASP A 192 -10.93 8.35 2.72
C ASP A 192 -10.57 9.72 3.33
N LEU A 193 -10.25 10.72 2.50
CA LEU A 193 -9.76 12.02 2.95
C LEU A 193 -10.59 13.21 2.45
N LEU A 194 -10.65 14.23 3.32
CA LEU A 194 -11.08 15.58 3.02
C LEU A 194 -9.87 16.52 3.06
N ILE A 195 -9.69 17.35 2.03
CA ILE A 195 -8.72 18.45 2.07
C ILE A 195 -9.28 19.55 2.98
N ILE A 196 -8.49 19.93 3.98
CA ILE A 196 -8.80 21.04 4.90
C ILE A 196 -8.06 22.30 4.48
N ASN A 197 -6.78 22.18 4.14
CA ASN A 197 -5.95 23.30 3.73
C ASN A 197 -4.83 22.85 2.78
N VAL A 198 -4.40 23.78 1.93
CA VAL A 198 -3.26 23.60 1.01
C VAL A 198 -2.36 24.81 1.13
N ILE A 199 -1.07 24.58 1.34
CA ILE A 199 -0.04 25.62 1.39
C ILE A 199 0.95 25.34 0.26
N HIS A 200 1.11 26.30 -0.66
CA HIS A 200 2.14 26.23 -1.69
C HIS A 200 3.51 26.54 -1.08
N LEU A 201 4.51 25.70 -1.41
CA LEU A 201 5.81 25.64 -0.75
C LEU A 201 6.92 26.38 -1.50
#